data_AF-B0W597-F1
#
_entry.id   AF-B0W597-F1
#
_cell.length_a   1.000
_cell.length_b   1.000
_cell.length_c   1.000
_cell.angle_alpha   90.00
_cell.angle_beta   90.00
_cell.angle_gamma   90.00
#
_symmetry.space_group_name_H-M   'P 1'
#
loop_
_entity.id
_entity.type
_entity.pdbx_description
1 polymer ?
#
loop_
_entity_poly.entity_id
_entity_poly.type
_entity_poly.pdbx_seq_one_letter_code
_entity_poly.pdbx_strand_id
1 'polypeptide(L)'
;MNEKSKSLESGFDPPSFGLMQSIRRSLSLKYRTNNPIHFPMTLPLVVAGASIDQHDWSLMWFLSGLSTNVMELLRRRIRQWRNGLESEFSNPKLLFEKTCDSVSKWSTICGWERFEPNYTRANPRFIFLMGLVKAYMFTHDTIYALLQYNMKRFENPNKIPEIHNSLMKTASWCTISVKLIAPSYATMAALTVIISLLISAFERRFELPFGFFIPGVNRATWIGYLLNLAFHTLQAFVAGGGLLATDMCFFNLIINAIGQLDVLIIRLRKLGEAATSGKHVEAELYQFLREIIQEHMEHVKYLDGVASKSDYLKNKIVYECPHLPLQNDELIREIYITSWNELPISAQQALKLLLQASQKRSPYQTDSPRLIWIAF
;
A
#
# COMPACT_ATOMS: atom_id res chain seq x y z
N MET A 1 42.90 28.27 -22.37
CA MET A 1 42.52 26.84 -22.39
C MET A 1 41.04 26.78 -22.12
N ASN A 2 40.30 26.56 -23.19
CA ASN A 2 38.84 26.59 -23.29
C ASN A 2 38.43 25.23 -23.88
N GLU A 3 37.16 24.86 -23.73
CA GLU A 3 36.50 23.65 -24.29
C GLU A 3 36.74 22.31 -23.57
N LYS A 4 35.74 21.89 -22.78
CA LYS A 4 35.18 20.53 -22.82
C LYS A 4 33.82 20.48 -22.09
N SER A 5 32.78 20.93 -22.77
CA SER A 5 31.39 20.52 -22.48
C SER A 5 30.57 20.59 -23.77
N LYS A 6 30.37 19.44 -24.43
CA LYS A 6 29.23 19.19 -25.34
C LYS A 6 29.22 17.75 -25.86
N SER A 7 28.00 17.32 -26.16
CA SER A 7 27.52 16.18 -26.95
C SER A 7 27.45 14.79 -26.29
N LEU A 8 26.29 14.53 -25.66
CA LEU A 8 25.60 13.24 -25.72
C LEU A 8 24.08 13.51 -25.69
N GLU A 9 23.59 14.06 -26.80
CA GLU A 9 22.17 14.04 -27.18
C GLU A 9 22.04 13.15 -28.43
N SER A 10 21.45 11.97 -28.24
CA SER A 10 20.86 11.12 -29.29
C SER A 10 19.72 10.38 -28.56
N GLY A 11 18.46 10.67 -28.81
CA GLY A 11 17.76 10.45 -30.07
C GLY A 11 16.68 9.41 -29.79
N PHE A 12 15.52 9.86 -29.31
CA PHE A 12 14.34 9.02 -29.10
C PHE A 12 13.16 9.70 -29.78
N ASP A 13 12.82 9.22 -30.98
CA ASP A 13 11.62 9.65 -31.69
C ASP A 13 10.37 9.13 -30.97
N PRO A 14 9.38 9.99 -30.67
CA PRO A 14 8.11 9.53 -30.13
C PRO A 14 7.33 8.72 -31.18
N PRO A 15 6.59 7.68 -30.77
CA PRO A 15 5.81 6.87 -31.69
C PRO A 15 4.74 7.72 -32.40
N SER A 16 4.60 7.48 -33.71
CA SER A 16 3.70 8.21 -34.59
C SER A 16 2.27 8.33 -34.05
N PHE A 17 1.74 9.56 -34.10
CA PHE A 17 0.42 9.99 -33.66
C PHE A 17 -0.75 9.15 -34.22
N GLY A 18 -0.52 8.42 -35.33
CA GLY A 18 -1.50 7.56 -35.98
C GLY A 18 -1.92 6.32 -35.19
N LEU A 19 -1.02 5.73 -34.38
CA LEU A 19 -1.33 4.50 -33.63
C LEU A 19 -2.29 4.79 -32.46
N MET A 20 -2.12 5.92 -31.77
CA MET A 20 -3.04 6.35 -30.70
C MET A 20 -4.43 6.73 -31.22
N GLN A 21 -4.52 7.36 -32.40
CA GLN A 21 -5.82 7.67 -33.00
C GLN A 21 -6.57 6.40 -33.48
N SER A 22 -5.87 5.38 -33.95
CA SER A 22 -6.47 4.11 -34.38
C SER A 22 -7.05 3.32 -33.19
N ILE A 23 -6.34 3.31 -32.05
CA ILE A 23 -6.81 2.70 -30.80
C ILE A 23 -8.02 3.45 -30.25
N ARG A 24 -8.03 4.79 -30.30
CA ARG A 24 -9.16 5.62 -29.86
C ARG A 24 -10.42 5.41 -30.70
N ARG A 25 -10.28 5.27 -32.03
CA ARG A 25 -11.41 4.97 -32.94
C ARG A 25 -11.96 3.55 -32.75
N SER A 26 -11.11 2.56 -32.50
CA SER A 26 -11.55 1.17 -32.24
C SER A 26 -12.31 1.03 -30.91
N LEU A 27 -11.96 1.82 -29.90
CA LEU A 27 -12.68 1.84 -28.61
C LEU A 27 -14.01 2.60 -28.69
N SER A 28 -14.08 3.65 -29.52
CA SER A 28 -15.31 4.43 -29.73
C SER A 28 -16.40 3.66 -30.50
N LEU A 29 -16.02 2.81 -31.45
CA LEU A 29 -16.98 2.05 -32.29
C LEU A 29 -17.63 0.87 -31.56
N LYS A 30 -17.04 0.38 -30.46
CA LYS A 30 -17.53 -0.83 -29.76
C LYS A 30 -18.52 -0.55 -28.62
N TYR A 31 -18.78 0.72 -28.31
CA TYR A 31 -19.73 1.14 -27.27
C TYR A 31 -21.13 1.53 -27.80
N ARG A 32 -21.43 1.17 -29.05
CA ARG A 32 -22.73 1.44 -29.69
C ARG A 32 -23.56 0.17 -29.85
N THR A 33 -23.73 -0.59 -28.77
CA THR A 33 -24.80 -1.60 -28.67
C THR A 33 -25.47 -1.42 -27.32
N ASN A 34 -26.69 -0.88 -27.37
CA ASN A 34 -27.58 -0.68 -26.24
C ASN A 34 -27.90 -2.03 -25.59
N ASN A 35 -27.33 -2.26 -24.41
CA ASN A 35 -27.95 -2.97 -23.27
C ASN A 35 -26.97 -2.88 -22.08
N PRO A 36 -27.22 -2.04 -21.08
CA PRO A 36 -26.38 -1.99 -19.89
C PRO A 36 -26.63 -3.25 -19.05
N ILE A 37 -25.65 -4.14 -18.99
CA ILE A 37 -25.58 -5.17 -17.95
C ILE A 37 -25.19 -4.43 -16.66
N HIS A 38 -26.18 -4.15 -15.82
CA HIS A 38 -25.95 -3.65 -14.47
C HIS A 38 -25.33 -4.78 -13.63
N PHE A 39 -24.03 -4.68 -13.36
CA PHE A 39 -23.41 -5.41 -12.25
C PHE A 39 -23.62 -4.61 -10.96
N PRO A 40 -24.37 -5.11 -9.96
CA PRO A 40 -24.44 -4.48 -8.66
C PRO A 40 -23.19 -4.93 -7.89
N MET A 41 -22.08 -4.21 -8.06
CA MET A 41 -20.89 -4.39 -7.22
C MET A 41 -20.60 -3.10 -6.47
N THR A 42 -21.55 -2.71 -5.62
CA THR A 42 -21.35 -1.70 -4.58
C THR A 42 -21.96 -2.26 -3.31
N LEU A 43 -21.13 -2.85 -2.46
CA LEU A 43 -21.49 -3.08 -1.07
C LEU A 43 -21.40 -1.72 -0.33
N PRO A 44 -22.37 -1.37 0.53
CA PRO A 44 -22.36 -0.09 1.22
C PRO A 44 -21.45 -0.15 2.44
N LEU A 45 -20.57 0.83 2.62
CA LEU A 45 -19.82 1.03 3.86
C LEU A 45 -20.04 2.47 4.33
N VAL A 46 -21.11 2.69 5.10
CA VAL A 46 -21.36 3.91 5.87
C VAL A 46 -22.04 3.50 7.19
N VAL A 47 -21.49 3.94 8.33
CA VAL A 47 -22.18 4.71 9.41
C VAL A 47 -21.40 4.66 10.75
N ALA A 48 -21.18 5.88 11.27
CA ALA A 48 -21.05 6.41 12.64
C ALA A 48 -20.02 5.87 13.64
N GLY A 49 -19.34 6.83 14.27
CA GLY A 49 -18.29 6.64 15.26
C GLY A 49 -18.78 6.67 16.71
N ALA A 50 -17.89 6.18 17.57
CA ALA A 50 -17.87 6.44 19.00
C ALA A 50 -16.41 6.36 19.48
N SER A 51 -16.02 7.35 20.27
CA SER A 51 -14.68 7.56 20.85
C SER A 51 -14.35 6.52 21.91
N ILE A 52 -13.35 5.65 21.66
CA ILE A 52 -12.73 4.75 22.66
C ILE A 52 -11.23 4.56 22.31
N ASP A 53 -10.40 4.46 23.35
CA ASP A 53 -8.93 4.58 23.41
C ASP A 53 -8.05 3.97 22.30
N GLN A 54 -6.93 4.64 22.10
CA GLN A 54 -6.20 4.82 20.84
C GLN A 54 -4.85 4.10 20.90
N HIS A 55 -4.71 2.92 20.26
CA HIS A 55 -3.39 2.43 19.78
C HIS A 55 -3.40 1.27 18.73
N ASP A 56 -4.52 0.60 18.40
CA ASP A 56 -4.53 -0.60 17.52
C ASP A 56 -5.63 -0.64 16.41
N TRP A 57 -5.96 0.50 15.77
CA TRP A 57 -7.28 0.66 15.10
C TRP A 57 -7.38 0.45 13.57
N SER A 58 -6.30 0.33 12.79
CA SER A 58 -6.40 0.31 11.30
C SER A 58 -7.14 -0.92 10.79
N LEU A 59 -6.92 -2.04 11.47
CA LEU A 59 -7.57 -3.31 11.19
C LEU A 59 -8.95 -3.42 11.84
N MET A 60 -9.16 -2.72 12.96
CA MET A 60 -10.43 -2.74 13.70
C MET A 60 -11.55 -1.95 12.99
N TRP A 61 -11.23 -0.90 12.24
CA TRP A 61 -12.24 -0.14 11.50
C TRP A 61 -12.91 -0.98 10.40
N PHE A 62 -12.13 -1.78 9.68
CA PHE A 62 -12.65 -2.76 8.71
C PHE A 62 -13.55 -3.83 9.37
N LEU A 63 -13.31 -4.13 10.64
CA LEU A 63 -14.01 -5.18 11.37
C LEU A 63 -15.17 -4.65 12.24
N SER A 64 -15.45 -3.34 12.21
CA SER A 64 -16.48 -2.69 13.05
C SER A 64 -17.91 -3.21 12.83
N GLY A 65 -18.18 -3.87 11.70
CA GLY A 65 -19.44 -4.56 11.44
C GLY A 65 -19.58 -5.96 12.06
N LEU A 66 -18.53 -6.48 12.70
CA LEU A 66 -18.55 -7.79 13.35
C LEU A 66 -19.05 -7.70 14.79
N SER A 67 -19.71 -8.76 15.26
CA SER A 67 -20.11 -8.90 16.66
C SER A 67 -18.91 -8.66 17.61
N THR A 68 -19.15 -7.99 18.74
CA THR A 68 -18.15 -7.70 19.78
C THR A 68 -17.35 -8.94 20.21
N ASN A 69 -17.99 -10.11 20.23
CA ASN A 69 -17.34 -11.38 20.54
C ASN A 69 -16.32 -11.80 19.48
N VAL A 70 -16.66 -11.63 18.19
CA VAL A 70 -15.75 -11.93 17.07
C VAL A 70 -14.57 -10.96 17.09
N MET A 71 -14.82 -9.69 17.40
CA MET A 71 -13.77 -8.67 17.53
C MET A 71 -12.76 -8.99 18.62
N GLU A 72 -13.23 -9.41 19.80
CA GLU A 72 -12.32 -9.75 20.90
C GLU A 72 -11.52 -11.03 20.60
N LEU A 73 -12.12 -12.02 19.94
CA LEU A 73 -11.40 -13.21 19.46
C LEU A 73 -10.30 -12.84 18.45
N LEU A 74 -10.62 -11.99 17.47
CA LEU A 74 -9.65 -11.51 16.49
C LEU A 74 -8.52 -10.72 17.16
N ARG A 75 -8.85 -9.82 18.09
CA ARG A 75 -7.85 -9.06 18.85
C ARG A 75 -6.91 -9.96 19.64
N ARG A 76 -7.44 -10.99 20.31
CA ARG A 76 -6.62 -11.99 21.02
C ARG A 76 -5.70 -12.74 20.06
N ARG A 77 -6.22 -13.16 18.90
CA ARG A 77 -5.44 -13.88 17.88
C ARG A 77 -4.34 -13.00 17.27
N ILE A 78 -4.63 -11.73 16.99
CA ILE A 78 -3.66 -10.75 16.50
C ILE A 78 -2.54 -10.54 17.52
N ARG A 79 -2.87 -10.35 18.81
CA ARG A 79 -1.88 -10.23 19.89
C ARG A 79 -0.99 -11.47 19.99
N GLN A 80 -1.58 -12.66 19.93
CA GLN A 80 -0.83 -13.92 19.94
C GLN A 80 0.11 -14.04 18.73
N TRP A 81 -0.34 -13.70 17.52
CA TRP A 81 0.51 -13.68 16.33
C TRP A 81 1.63 -12.67 16.44
N ARG A 82 1.36 -11.46 16.92
CA ARG A 82 2.37 -10.43 17.11
C ARG A 82 3.45 -10.91 18.08
N ASN A 83 3.05 -11.38 19.27
CA ASN A 83 3.98 -11.87 20.28
C ASN A 83 4.80 -13.06 19.77
N GLY A 84 4.20 -13.95 18.97
CA GLY A 84 4.91 -15.07 18.34
C GLY A 84 5.90 -14.64 17.26
N LEU A 85 5.60 -13.59 16.49
CA LEU A 85 6.53 -13.04 15.51
C LEU A 85 7.69 -12.29 16.18
N GLU A 86 7.40 -11.51 17.23
CA GLU A 86 8.41 -10.80 18.01
C GLU A 86 9.35 -11.76 18.77
N SER A 87 8.89 -12.96 19.13
CA SER A 87 9.74 -13.99 19.72
C SER A 87 10.52 -14.82 18.68
N GLU A 88 9.95 -15.06 17.50
CA GLU A 88 10.62 -15.79 16.39
C GLU A 88 11.72 -14.93 15.75
N PHE A 89 11.52 -13.62 15.65
CA PHE A 89 12.43 -12.71 14.96
C PHE A 89 13.03 -11.66 15.91
N SER A 90 14.34 -11.72 16.10
CA SER A 90 15.11 -10.66 16.78
C SER A 90 15.46 -9.50 15.84
N ASN A 91 15.32 -9.68 14.53
CA ASN A 91 15.71 -8.70 13.52
C ASN A 91 14.49 -8.27 12.67
N PRO A 92 14.11 -6.97 12.65
CA PRO A 92 12.96 -6.50 11.88
C PRO A 92 13.14 -6.66 10.38
N LYS A 93 14.39 -6.63 9.87
CA LYS A 93 14.70 -6.86 8.47
C LYS A 93 14.23 -8.24 8.02
N LEU A 94 14.61 -9.29 8.74
CA LEU A 94 14.25 -10.67 8.40
C LEU A 94 12.73 -10.89 8.42
N LEU A 95 12.04 -10.26 9.38
CA LEU A 95 10.58 -10.31 9.46
C LEU A 95 9.93 -9.60 8.26
N PHE A 96 10.44 -8.44 7.88
CA PHE A 96 9.94 -7.69 6.72
C PHE A 96 10.24 -8.42 5.39
N GLU A 97 11.44 -8.96 5.21
CA GLU A 97 11.82 -9.79 4.05
C GLU A 97 10.91 -11.00 3.90
N LYS A 98 10.67 -11.75 4.99
CA LYS A 98 9.72 -12.88 4.99
C LYS A 98 8.31 -12.46 4.56
N THR A 99 7.91 -11.23 4.90
CA THR A 99 6.63 -10.66 4.48
C THR A 99 6.62 -10.31 3.00
N CYS A 100 7.66 -9.64 2.51
CA CYS A 100 7.85 -9.35 1.08
C CYS A 100 7.87 -10.63 0.24
N ASP A 101 8.56 -11.67 0.69
CA ASP A 101 8.59 -12.98 0.04
C ASP A 101 7.22 -13.63 -0.02
N SER A 102 6.44 -13.52 1.05
CA SER A 102 5.06 -14.02 1.08
C SER A 102 4.19 -13.32 0.03
N VAL A 103 4.27 -11.98 -0.05
CA VAL A 103 3.54 -11.20 -1.07
C VAL A 103 4.04 -11.54 -2.48
N SER A 104 5.36 -11.72 -2.64
CA SER A 104 5.99 -12.07 -3.91
C SER A 104 5.52 -13.43 -4.44
N LYS A 105 5.37 -14.44 -3.57
CA LYS A 105 4.81 -15.75 -3.94
C LYS A 105 3.41 -15.63 -4.55
N TRP A 106 2.57 -14.75 -4.00
CA TRP A 106 1.24 -14.49 -4.57
C TRP A 106 1.32 -13.79 -5.93
N SER A 107 2.31 -12.91 -6.14
CA SER A 107 2.53 -12.31 -7.46
C SER A 107 3.08 -13.30 -8.48
N THR A 108 3.92 -14.26 -8.07
CA THR A 108 4.44 -15.33 -8.95
C THR A 108 3.29 -16.19 -9.47
N ILE A 109 2.31 -16.55 -8.62
CA ILE A 109 1.09 -17.27 -9.06
C ILE A 109 0.34 -16.49 -10.15
N CYS A 110 0.44 -15.16 -10.14
CA CYS A 110 -0.18 -14.29 -11.14
C CYS A 110 0.66 -14.12 -12.42
N GLY A 111 1.81 -14.79 -12.51
CA GLY A 111 2.73 -14.74 -13.63
C GLY A 111 3.55 -13.46 -13.68
N TRP A 112 4.12 -13.04 -12.54
CA TRP A 112 4.99 -11.84 -12.47
C TRP A 112 6.16 -11.88 -13.47
N GLU A 113 6.66 -13.07 -13.78
CA GLU A 113 7.72 -13.31 -14.77
C GLU A 113 7.35 -12.89 -16.20
N ARG A 114 6.07 -12.58 -16.47
CA ARG A 114 5.62 -12.00 -17.74
C ARG A 114 5.96 -10.51 -17.91
N PHE A 115 6.55 -9.89 -16.88
CA PHE A 115 6.96 -8.48 -16.89
C PHE A 115 8.48 -8.30 -17.07
N GLU A 116 9.23 -9.38 -17.31
CA GLU A 116 10.62 -9.24 -17.76
C GLU A 116 10.66 -8.55 -19.14
N PRO A 117 11.63 -7.64 -19.37
CA PRO A 117 11.69 -6.80 -20.57
C PRO A 117 11.77 -7.58 -21.89
N ASN A 118 12.03 -8.89 -21.84
CA ASN A 118 12.19 -9.75 -23.01
C ASN A 118 10.97 -10.64 -23.32
N TYR A 119 9.82 -10.45 -22.65
CA TYR A 119 8.66 -11.32 -22.83
C TYR A 119 7.78 -10.94 -24.03
N THR A 120 7.82 -11.70 -25.12
CA THR A 120 6.99 -11.50 -26.34
C THR A 120 5.66 -12.26 -26.28
N ARG A 121 4.54 -11.56 -26.57
CA ARG A 121 3.15 -12.04 -26.38
C ARG A 121 2.49 -12.60 -27.65
N ALA A 122 1.62 -13.61 -27.47
CA ALA A 122 0.44 -13.86 -28.31
C ALA A 122 -0.83 -14.01 -27.42
N ASN A 123 -1.95 -13.44 -27.87
CA ASN A 123 -3.26 -13.23 -27.20
C ASN A 123 -4.01 -14.53 -26.81
N PRO A 124 -4.92 -14.54 -25.79
CA PRO A 124 -6.16 -13.74 -25.75
C PRO A 124 -6.57 -13.14 -24.38
N ARG A 125 -7.40 -12.09 -24.47
CA ARG A 125 -7.67 -11.04 -23.48
C ARG A 125 -9.05 -11.20 -22.84
N PHE A 126 -9.16 -10.92 -21.54
CA PHE A 126 -9.77 -9.69 -20.97
C PHE A 126 -9.96 -9.80 -19.44
N ILE A 127 -9.99 -11.00 -18.88
CA ILE A 127 -10.14 -11.22 -17.42
C ILE A 127 -8.79 -11.24 -16.70
N PHE A 128 -7.73 -11.57 -17.43
CA PHE A 128 -6.35 -11.32 -16.98
C PHE A 128 -6.04 -9.82 -16.85
N LEU A 129 -6.82 -8.92 -17.44
CA LEU A 129 -6.47 -7.51 -17.53
C LEU A 129 -6.53 -6.80 -16.18
N MET A 130 -7.48 -7.09 -15.29
CA MET A 130 -7.56 -6.38 -13.99
C MET A 130 -6.46 -6.82 -13.02
N GLY A 131 -6.19 -8.12 -12.91
CA GLY A 131 -5.06 -8.64 -12.14
C GLY A 131 -3.72 -8.18 -12.72
N LEU A 132 -3.56 -8.19 -14.05
CA LEU A 132 -2.33 -7.74 -14.71
C LEU A 132 -2.17 -6.23 -14.77
N VAL A 133 -3.24 -5.43 -14.85
CA VAL A 133 -3.14 -3.95 -14.81
C VAL A 133 -2.78 -3.50 -13.42
N LYS A 134 -3.36 -4.11 -12.38
CA LYS A 134 -2.94 -3.83 -11.01
C LYS A 134 -1.53 -4.36 -10.76
N ALA A 135 -1.20 -5.60 -11.13
CA ALA A 135 0.18 -6.09 -11.05
C ALA A 135 1.17 -5.23 -11.84
N TYR A 136 0.77 -4.71 -13.01
CA TYR A 136 1.55 -3.76 -13.82
C TYR A 136 1.79 -2.43 -13.10
N MET A 137 0.81 -1.94 -12.32
CA MET A 137 1.06 -0.80 -11.45
C MET A 137 2.17 -1.09 -10.44
N PHE A 138 2.36 -2.34 -10.01
CA PHE A 138 3.38 -2.75 -9.04
C PHE A 138 4.72 -3.16 -9.64
N THR A 139 4.77 -3.55 -10.91
CA THR A 139 6.04 -3.68 -11.63
C THR A 139 6.59 -2.33 -12.09
N HIS A 140 5.90 -1.23 -11.78
CA HIS A 140 6.42 0.09 -12.03
C HIS A 140 7.63 0.37 -11.13
N ASP A 141 8.73 0.83 -11.73
CA ASP A 141 10.00 1.16 -11.07
C ASP A 141 9.86 2.01 -9.80
N THR A 142 8.86 2.89 -9.74
CA THR A 142 8.63 3.75 -8.58
C THR A 142 8.16 2.95 -7.36
N ILE A 143 7.21 2.02 -7.52
CA ILE A 143 6.74 1.23 -6.37
C ILE A 143 7.83 0.26 -5.93
N TYR A 144 8.53 -0.35 -6.90
CA TYR A 144 9.70 -1.15 -6.59
C TYR A 144 10.76 -0.34 -5.81
N ALA A 145 11.08 0.88 -6.25
CA ALA A 145 12.01 1.76 -5.54
C ALA A 145 11.54 2.12 -4.13
N LEU A 146 10.23 2.34 -3.92
CA LEU A 146 9.67 2.59 -2.58
C LEU A 146 9.76 1.35 -1.68
N LEU A 147 9.54 0.16 -2.23
CA LEU A 147 9.72 -1.10 -1.49
C LEU A 147 11.19 -1.34 -1.14
N GLN A 148 12.11 -1.12 -2.08
CA GLN A 148 13.55 -1.20 -1.84
C GLN A 148 14.00 -0.17 -0.79
N TYR A 149 13.45 1.03 -0.84
CA TYR A 149 13.67 2.05 0.18
C TYR A 149 13.21 1.57 1.57
N ASN A 150 12.03 0.96 1.67
CA ASN A 150 11.55 0.39 2.92
C ASN A 150 12.47 -0.75 3.41
N MET A 151 12.90 -1.65 2.52
CA MET A 151 13.84 -2.72 2.87
C MET A 151 15.16 -2.15 3.44
N LYS A 152 15.75 -1.17 2.75
CA LYS A 152 17.00 -0.51 3.19
C LYS A 152 16.85 0.13 4.57
N ARG A 153 15.68 0.69 4.87
CA ARG A 153 15.39 1.29 6.18
C ARG A 153 15.43 0.28 7.32
N PHE A 154 15.08 -0.98 7.07
CA PHE A 154 15.19 -2.04 8.07
C PHE A 154 16.62 -2.57 8.26
N GLU A 155 17.56 -2.27 7.35
CA GLU A 155 18.94 -2.79 7.42
C GLU A 155 19.80 -2.09 8.47
N ASN A 156 19.54 -0.81 8.75
CA ASN A 156 20.24 -0.04 9.76
C ASN A 156 19.30 0.28 10.92
N PRO A 157 19.00 -0.68 11.81
CA PRO A 157 18.35 -0.35 13.06
C PRO A 157 19.27 0.61 13.81
N ASN A 158 18.82 1.86 13.97
CA ASN A 158 19.52 2.84 14.80
C ASN A 158 19.80 2.23 16.19
N LYS A 159 20.89 2.67 16.83
CA LYS A 159 21.28 2.20 18.17
C LYS A 159 20.24 2.49 19.27
N ILE A 160 19.17 3.22 18.94
CA ILE A 160 18.10 3.61 19.85
C ILE A 160 17.08 2.45 19.94
N PRO A 161 16.93 1.80 21.11
CA PRO A 161 16.08 0.62 21.26
C PRO A 161 14.60 0.89 20.98
N GLU A 162 14.13 2.11 21.22
CA GLU A 162 12.75 2.52 20.92
C GLU A 162 12.49 2.54 19.40
N ILE A 163 13.47 2.97 18.60
CA ILE A 163 13.37 2.94 17.13
C ILE A 163 13.32 1.49 16.65
N HIS A 164 14.17 0.61 17.20
CA HIS A 164 14.15 -0.81 16.88
C HIS A 164 12.77 -1.44 17.18
N ASN A 165 12.18 -1.13 18.33
CA ASN A 165 10.85 -1.61 18.70
C ASN A 165 9.76 -1.09 17.74
N SER A 166 9.83 0.18 17.35
CA SER A 166 8.91 0.76 16.35
C SER A 166 9.02 0.06 14.98
N LEU A 167 10.25 -0.25 14.53
CA LEU A 167 10.48 -1.00 13.30
C LEU A 167 9.95 -2.43 13.40
N MET A 168 10.19 -3.13 14.52
CA MET A 168 9.63 -4.46 14.78
C MET A 168 8.10 -4.45 14.76
N LYS A 169 7.48 -3.45 15.39
CA LYS A 169 6.03 -3.23 15.35
C LYS A 169 5.55 -3.02 13.91
N THR A 170 6.24 -2.21 13.12
CA THR A 170 5.90 -1.95 11.72
C THR A 170 5.97 -3.22 10.88
N ALA A 171 7.06 -3.99 10.99
CA ALA A 171 7.25 -5.24 10.27
C ALA A 171 6.21 -6.31 10.68
N SER A 172 5.89 -6.42 11.97
CA SER A 172 4.88 -7.37 12.45
C SER A 172 3.48 -7.03 11.93
N TRP A 173 3.11 -5.75 11.87
CA TRP A 173 1.85 -5.31 11.26
C TRP A 173 1.77 -5.67 9.77
N CYS A 174 2.87 -5.51 9.02
CA CYS A 174 2.95 -5.97 7.62
C CYS A 174 2.73 -7.49 7.51
N THR A 175 3.29 -8.30 8.40
CA THR A 175 3.07 -9.76 8.36
C THR A 175 1.64 -10.14 8.74
N ILE A 176 1.09 -9.49 9.77
CA ILE A 176 -0.26 -9.76 10.28
C ILE A 176 -1.31 -9.41 9.22
N SER A 177 -1.13 -8.31 8.48
CA SER A 177 -2.06 -7.92 7.41
C SER A 177 -2.18 -9.01 6.34
N VAL A 178 -1.06 -9.60 5.90
CA VAL A 178 -1.05 -10.71 4.94
C VAL A 178 -1.77 -11.94 5.49
N LYS A 179 -1.49 -12.33 6.74
CA LYS A 179 -2.14 -13.50 7.38
C LYS A 179 -3.65 -13.32 7.55
N LEU A 180 -4.12 -12.08 7.70
CA LEU A 180 -5.54 -11.80 7.86
C LEU A 180 -6.28 -11.70 6.52
N ILE A 181 -5.68 -11.04 5.53
CA ILE A 181 -6.37 -10.69 4.28
C ILE A 181 -6.24 -11.81 3.24
N ALA A 182 -5.16 -12.60 3.23
CA ALA A 182 -5.03 -13.70 2.27
C ALA A 182 -6.17 -14.74 2.38
N PRO A 183 -6.59 -15.19 3.59
CA PRO A 183 -7.71 -16.13 3.71
C PRO A 183 -9.05 -15.57 3.21
N SER A 184 -9.31 -14.27 3.34
CA SER A 184 -10.58 -13.69 2.85
C SER A 184 -10.65 -13.73 1.32
N TYR A 185 -9.54 -13.40 0.64
CA TYR A 185 -9.43 -13.52 -0.81
C TYR A 185 -9.55 -14.97 -1.29
N ALA A 186 -8.89 -15.91 -0.61
CA ALA A 186 -9.00 -17.34 -0.92
C ALA A 186 -10.44 -17.86 -0.73
N THR A 187 -11.10 -17.43 0.35
CA THR A 187 -12.50 -17.80 0.64
C THR A 187 -13.44 -17.23 -0.42
N MET A 188 -13.24 -15.97 -0.83
CA MET A 188 -14.04 -15.35 -1.90
C MET A 188 -13.90 -16.09 -3.24
N ALA A 189 -12.68 -16.49 -3.62
CA ALA A 189 -12.45 -17.30 -4.81
C ALA A 189 -13.13 -18.67 -4.71
N ALA A 190 -13.00 -19.35 -3.57
CA ALA A 190 -13.64 -20.65 -3.33
C ALA A 190 -15.18 -20.56 -3.36
N LEU A 191 -15.76 -19.56 -2.70
CA LEU A 191 -17.20 -19.32 -2.69
C LEU A 191 -17.74 -19.05 -4.10
N THR A 192 -16.99 -18.34 -4.94
CA THR A 192 -17.37 -18.10 -6.34
C THR A 192 -17.56 -19.42 -7.10
N VAL A 193 -16.66 -20.39 -6.88
CA VAL A 193 -16.75 -21.73 -7.49
C VAL A 193 -17.89 -22.55 -6.87
N ILE A 194 -18.00 -22.56 -5.53
CA ILE A 194 -19.03 -23.31 -4.81
C ILE A 194 -20.43 -22.83 -5.20
N ILE A 195 -20.67 -21.52 -5.24
CA ILE A 195 -21.96 -20.94 -5.62
C ILE A 195 -22.32 -21.35 -7.05
N SER A 196 -21.36 -21.32 -7.98
CA SER A 196 -21.59 -21.79 -9.36
C SER A 196 -21.99 -23.27 -9.43
N LEU A 197 -21.36 -24.11 -8.61
CA LEU A 197 -21.71 -25.53 -8.51
C LEU A 197 -23.11 -25.74 -7.91
N LEU A 198 -23.46 -24.98 -6.87
CA LEU A 198 -24.79 -25.04 -6.25
C LEU A 198 -25.87 -24.61 -7.24
N ILE A 199 -25.69 -23.47 -7.92
CA ILE A 199 -26.63 -22.98 -8.94
C ILE A 199 -26.80 -24.04 -10.04
N SER A 200 -25.69 -24.62 -10.52
CA SER A 200 -25.75 -25.66 -11.54
C SER A 200 -26.54 -26.90 -11.08
N ALA A 201 -26.36 -27.31 -9.82
CA ALA A 201 -27.07 -28.44 -9.24
C ALA A 201 -28.58 -28.16 -9.09
N PHE A 202 -28.96 -26.96 -8.65
CA PHE A 202 -30.35 -26.57 -8.45
C PHE A 202 -31.10 -26.39 -9.78
N GLU A 203 -30.50 -25.70 -10.75
CA GLU A 203 -31.15 -25.40 -12.03
C GLU A 203 -31.11 -26.57 -13.03
N ARG A 204 -30.35 -27.63 -12.72
CA ARG A 204 -30.06 -28.75 -13.63
C ARG A 204 -29.47 -28.28 -14.97
N ARG A 205 -28.73 -27.16 -14.94
CA ARG A 205 -28.04 -26.55 -16.07
C ARG A 205 -26.58 -26.34 -15.70
N PHE A 206 -25.70 -26.46 -16.69
CA PHE A 206 -24.26 -26.29 -16.49
C PHE A 206 -23.90 -24.79 -16.48
N GLU A 207 -23.98 -24.16 -15.30
CA GLU A 207 -23.66 -22.75 -15.10
C GLU A 207 -22.22 -22.57 -14.63
N LEU A 208 -21.50 -21.67 -15.30
CA LEU A 208 -20.09 -21.40 -15.03
C LEU A 208 -19.92 -20.12 -14.22
N PRO A 209 -18.87 -20.01 -13.38
CA PRO A 209 -18.70 -18.88 -12.44
C PRO A 209 -18.69 -17.48 -13.07
N PHE A 210 -18.34 -17.40 -14.35
CA PHE A 210 -18.17 -16.15 -15.08
C PHE A 210 -18.98 -16.09 -16.38
N GLY A 211 -19.78 -17.13 -16.68
CA GLY A 211 -20.71 -17.14 -17.82
C GLY A 211 -20.12 -17.18 -19.23
N PHE A 212 -18.81 -17.25 -19.42
CA PHE A 212 -18.19 -17.45 -20.75
C PHE A 212 -17.63 -18.86 -20.93
N PHE A 213 -17.25 -19.20 -22.17
CA PHE A 213 -16.79 -20.54 -22.55
C PHE A 213 -15.50 -20.48 -23.37
N ILE A 214 -14.69 -21.54 -23.27
CA ILE A 214 -13.51 -21.74 -24.11
C ILE A 214 -13.97 -22.05 -25.54
N PRO A 215 -13.53 -21.29 -26.55
CA PRO A 215 -13.87 -21.57 -27.94
C PRO A 215 -13.35 -22.94 -28.36
N GLY A 216 -14.21 -23.73 -29.03
CA GLY A 216 -13.87 -25.09 -29.49
C GLY A 216 -14.18 -26.21 -28.48
N VAL A 217 -14.55 -25.89 -27.23
CA VAL A 217 -14.94 -26.90 -26.23
C VAL A 217 -16.47 -27.03 -26.18
N ASN A 218 -17.00 -28.25 -26.40
CA ASN A 218 -18.45 -28.48 -26.41
C ASN A 218 -19.04 -28.47 -24.99
N ARG A 219 -19.73 -27.38 -24.63
CA ARG A 219 -20.40 -27.18 -23.33
C ARG A 219 -21.55 -28.14 -23.01
N ALA A 220 -22.15 -28.78 -24.02
CA ALA A 220 -23.24 -29.72 -23.81
C ALA A 220 -22.76 -31.06 -23.24
N THR A 221 -21.45 -31.32 -23.32
CA THR A 221 -20.83 -32.51 -22.74
C THR A 221 -20.37 -32.23 -21.32
N TRP A 222 -20.50 -33.22 -20.43
CA TRP A 222 -20.00 -33.11 -19.05
C TRP A 222 -18.48 -32.86 -19.01
N ILE A 223 -17.73 -33.43 -19.96
CA ILE A 223 -16.28 -33.21 -20.12
C ILE A 223 -16.01 -31.74 -20.44
N GLY A 224 -16.73 -31.18 -21.43
CA GLY A 224 -16.57 -29.78 -21.80
C GLY A 224 -16.94 -28.83 -20.66
N TYR A 225 -17.98 -29.15 -19.87
CA TYR A 225 -18.31 -28.39 -18.67
C TYR A 225 -17.17 -28.43 -17.63
N LEU A 226 -16.65 -29.61 -17.30
CA LEU A 226 -15.56 -29.75 -16.33
C LEU A 226 -14.30 -28.99 -16.76
N LEU A 227 -13.95 -29.01 -18.05
CA LEU A 227 -12.82 -28.24 -18.59
C LEU A 227 -13.02 -26.73 -18.42
N ASN A 228 -14.23 -26.22 -18.73
CA ASN A 228 -14.54 -24.80 -18.53
C ASN A 228 -14.56 -24.43 -17.04
N LEU A 229 -15.11 -25.28 -16.17
CA LEU A 229 -15.14 -25.05 -14.73
C LEU A 229 -13.73 -25.03 -14.14
N ALA A 230 -12.86 -25.95 -14.54
CA ALA A 230 -11.46 -25.98 -14.12
C ALA A 230 -10.73 -24.69 -14.57
N PHE A 231 -10.97 -24.25 -15.79
CA PHE A 231 -10.41 -22.99 -16.29
C PHE A 231 -10.90 -21.76 -15.52
N HIS A 232 -12.20 -21.66 -15.23
CA HIS A 232 -12.77 -20.56 -14.45
C HIS A 232 -12.28 -20.60 -13.00
N THR A 233 -12.13 -21.79 -12.42
CA THR A 233 -11.54 -21.95 -11.09
C THR A 233 -10.12 -21.40 -11.07
N LEU A 234 -9.27 -21.80 -12.03
CA LEU A 234 -7.92 -21.26 -12.17
C LEU A 234 -7.94 -19.73 -12.31
N GLN A 235 -8.82 -19.17 -13.13
CA GLN A 235 -8.95 -17.74 -13.29
C GLN A 235 -9.40 -17.02 -12.01
N ALA A 236 -10.32 -17.60 -11.23
CA ALA A 236 -10.77 -17.04 -9.96
C ALA A 236 -9.61 -16.94 -8.98
N PHE A 237 -8.78 -17.99 -8.88
CA PHE A 237 -7.59 -17.98 -8.03
C PHE A 237 -6.52 -17.01 -8.51
N VAL A 238 -6.24 -16.95 -9.83
CA VAL A 238 -5.28 -15.98 -10.39
C VAL A 238 -5.75 -14.54 -10.18
N ALA A 239 -7.04 -14.25 -10.42
CA ALA A 239 -7.61 -12.93 -10.19
C ALA A 239 -7.59 -12.55 -8.70
N GLY A 240 -7.96 -13.48 -7.82
CA GLY A 240 -7.91 -13.31 -6.37
C GLY A 240 -6.49 -13.06 -5.86
N GLY A 241 -5.51 -13.83 -6.35
CA GLY A 241 -4.10 -13.64 -6.03
C GLY A 241 -3.56 -12.28 -6.48
N GLY A 242 -3.95 -11.82 -7.66
CA GLY A 242 -3.50 -10.53 -8.20
C GLY A 242 -4.07 -9.34 -7.43
N LEU A 243 -5.35 -9.43 -7.05
CA LEU A 243 -6.00 -8.44 -6.18
C LEU A 243 -5.39 -8.45 -4.77
N LEU A 244 -5.14 -9.63 -4.20
CA LEU A 244 -4.48 -9.79 -2.91
C LEU A 244 -3.09 -9.15 -2.92
N ALA A 245 -2.23 -9.50 -3.88
CA ALA A 245 -0.87 -8.97 -3.97
C ALA A 245 -0.85 -7.44 -4.08
N THR A 246 -1.79 -6.89 -4.86
CA THR A 246 -1.98 -5.44 -5.03
C THR A 246 -2.32 -4.76 -3.71
N ASP A 247 -3.35 -5.25 -3.03
CA ASP A 247 -3.78 -4.64 -1.78
C ASP A 247 -2.71 -4.82 -0.70
N MET A 248 -1.99 -5.95 -0.67
CA MET A 248 -0.91 -6.18 0.29
C MET A 248 0.25 -5.22 0.07
N CYS A 249 0.64 -4.98 -1.18
CA CYS A 249 1.66 -3.99 -1.49
C CYS A 249 1.23 -2.60 -1.02
N PHE A 250 0.00 -2.20 -1.31
CA PHE A 250 -0.54 -0.94 -0.82
C PHE A 250 -0.51 -0.84 0.72
N PHE A 251 -1.03 -1.85 1.43
CA PHE A 251 -1.00 -1.87 2.89
C PHE A 251 0.43 -1.80 3.42
N ASN A 252 1.38 -2.51 2.81
CA ASN A 252 2.79 -2.43 3.21
C ASN A 252 3.36 -1.02 3.04
N LEU A 253 3.04 -0.33 1.94
CA LEU A 253 3.52 1.04 1.73
C LEU A 253 2.95 2.00 2.80
N ILE A 254 1.68 1.85 3.16
CA ILE A 254 1.01 2.68 4.15
C ILE A 254 1.48 2.39 5.57
N ILE A 255 1.60 1.11 5.95
CA ILE A 255 2.13 0.72 7.26
C ILE A 255 3.56 1.24 7.42
N ASN A 256 4.39 1.18 6.36
CA ASN A 256 5.72 1.79 6.39
C ASN A 256 5.69 3.31 6.53
N ALA A 257 4.76 4.01 5.88
CA ALA A 257 4.58 5.46 6.06
C ALA A 257 4.25 5.81 7.52
N ILE A 258 3.35 5.05 8.15
CA ILE A 258 3.00 5.21 9.57
C ILE A 258 4.23 4.93 10.44
N GLY A 259 4.98 3.86 10.15
CA GLY A 259 6.23 3.55 10.84
C GLY A 259 7.32 4.60 10.65
N GLN A 260 7.29 5.42 9.58
CA GLN A 260 8.18 6.58 9.43
C GLN A 260 7.83 7.69 10.42
N LEU A 261 6.54 7.98 10.58
CA LEU A 261 6.07 8.97 11.56
C LEU A 261 6.33 8.51 13.01
N ASP A 262 6.13 7.22 13.32
CA ASP A 262 6.45 6.67 14.65
C ASP A 262 7.93 6.92 15.02
N VAL A 263 8.86 6.71 14.08
CA VAL A 263 10.29 6.94 14.32
C VAL A 263 10.60 8.44 14.49
N LEU A 264 9.96 9.31 13.71
CA LEU A 264 10.09 10.76 13.87
C LEU A 264 9.61 11.24 15.24
N ILE A 265 8.46 10.72 15.70
CA ILE A 265 7.92 11.01 17.04
C ILE A 265 8.91 10.57 18.13
N ILE A 266 9.47 9.36 18.02
CA ILE A 266 10.46 8.87 18.98
C ILE A 266 11.70 9.77 19.00
N ARG A 267 12.21 10.18 17.83
CA ARG A 267 13.37 11.09 17.76
C ARG A 267 13.07 12.47 18.35
N LEU A 268 11.87 13.02 18.13
CA LEU A 268 11.46 14.28 18.75
C LEU A 268 11.40 14.18 20.28
N ARG A 269 10.85 13.09 20.82
CA ARG A 269 10.88 12.84 22.27
C ARG A 269 12.31 12.80 22.81
N LYS A 270 13.23 12.11 22.11
CA LYS A 270 14.65 12.08 22.48
C LYS A 270 15.32 13.45 22.37
N LEU A 271 14.95 14.27 21.39
CA LEU A 271 15.43 15.66 21.29
C LEU A 271 14.96 16.48 22.51
N GLY A 272 13.69 16.34 22.93
CA GLY A 272 13.17 17.01 24.12
C GLY A 272 13.86 16.56 25.42
N GLU A 273 14.09 15.26 25.58
CA GLU A 273 14.88 14.69 26.69
C GLU A 273 16.32 15.25 26.70
N ALA A 274 16.96 15.31 25.52
CA ALA A 274 18.31 15.83 25.38
C ALA A 274 18.39 17.32 25.75
N ALA A 275 17.44 18.14 25.28
CA ALA A 275 17.38 19.57 25.55
C ALA A 275 17.19 19.86 27.05
N THR A 276 16.26 19.16 27.70
CA THR A 276 15.96 19.35 29.14
C THR A 276 17.07 18.83 30.05
N SER A 277 17.85 17.85 29.60
CA SER A 277 18.95 17.30 30.41
C SER A 277 20.11 18.27 30.64
N GLY A 278 20.26 19.30 29.77
CA GLY A 278 21.39 20.22 29.78
C GLY A 278 22.77 19.56 29.55
N LYS A 279 22.81 18.26 29.22
CA LYS A 279 24.05 17.48 29.06
C LYS A 279 24.65 17.60 27.66
N HIS A 280 23.82 17.90 26.67
CA HIS A 280 24.21 17.90 25.27
C HIS A 280 24.73 19.27 24.83
N VAL A 281 25.80 19.26 24.05
CA VAL A 281 26.33 20.47 23.43
C VAL A 281 25.34 20.96 22.38
N GLU A 282 25.23 22.27 22.20
CA GLU A 282 24.37 22.92 21.20
C GLU A 282 24.48 22.27 19.80
N ALA A 283 25.70 21.92 19.40
CA ALA A 283 25.99 21.25 18.14
C ALA A 283 25.33 19.86 18.02
N GLU A 284 25.23 19.10 19.12
CA GLU A 284 24.59 17.79 19.13
C GLU A 284 23.07 17.91 18.98
N LEU A 285 22.45 18.87 19.68
CA LEU A 285 21.01 19.16 19.53
C LEU A 285 20.66 19.59 18.10
N TYR A 286 21.49 20.43 17.51
CA TYR A 286 21.31 20.85 16.11
C TYR A 286 21.46 19.67 15.14
N GLN A 287 22.42 18.78 15.38
CA GLN A 287 22.59 17.57 14.58
C GLN A 287 21.38 16.62 14.70
N PHE A 288 20.84 16.42 15.90
CA PHE A 288 19.60 15.66 16.11
C PHE A 288 18.43 16.25 15.33
N LEU A 289 18.25 17.57 15.38
CA LEU A 289 17.18 18.24 14.67
C LEU A 289 17.34 18.15 13.15
N ARG A 290 18.58 18.27 12.65
CA ARG A 290 18.89 18.10 11.23
C ARG A 290 18.48 16.71 10.74
N GLU A 291 18.76 15.67 11.54
CA GLU A 291 18.34 14.29 11.22
C GLU A 291 16.81 14.16 11.19
N ILE A 292 16.09 14.74 12.15
CA ILE A 292 14.61 14.73 12.18
C ILE A 292 14.03 15.42 10.95
N ILE A 293 14.58 16.57 10.55
CA ILE A 293 14.13 17.32 9.37
C ILE A 293 14.40 16.50 8.11
N GLN A 294 15.58 15.91 7.99
CA GLN A 294 15.92 15.07 6.84
C GLN A 294 14.96 13.87 6.74
N GLU A 295 14.71 13.16 7.83
CA GLU A 295 13.77 12.03 7.85
C GLU A 295 12.33 12.47 7.54
N HIS A 296 11.89 13.64 7.99
CA HIS A 296 10.58 14.18 7.62
C HIS A 296 10.50 14.53 6.13
N MET A 297 11.56 15.12 5.56
CA MET A 297 11.63 15.37 4.11
C MET A 297 11.61 14.07 3.31
N GLU A 298 12.30 13.04 3.78
CA GLU A 298 12.27 11.70 3.18
C GLU A 298 10.88 11.08 3.27
N HIS A 299 10.18 11.24 4.40
CA HIS A 299 8.79 10.80 4.57
C HIS A 299 7.81 11.51 3.62
N VAL A 300 7.95 12.82 3.50
CA VAL A 300 7.19 13.67 2.57
C VAL A 300 7.41 13.21 1.13
N LYS A 301 8.67 13.00 0.73
CA LYS A 301 9.03 12.49 -0.60
C LYS A 301 8.48 11.07 -0.83
N TYR A 302 8.52 10.23 0.20
CA TYR A 302 7.94 8.88 0.16
C TYR A 302 6.43 8.94 -0.11
N LEU A 303 5.67 9.74 0.65
CA LEU A 303 4.23 9.91 0.45
C LEU A 303 3.90 10.51 -0.92
N ASP A 304 4.69 11.47 -1.41
CA ASP A 304 4.52 12.03 -2.75
C ASP A 304 4.80 10.98 -3.83
N GLY A 305 5.78 10.09 -3.60
CA GLY A 305 6.03 8.91 -4.44
C GLY A 305 4.83 7.97 -4.50
N VAL A 306 4.23 7.66 -3.34
CA VAL A 306 3.02 6.83 -3.27
C VAL A 306 1.83 7.50 -3.96
N ALA A 307 1.64 8.81 -3.78
CA ALA A 307 0.49 9.55 -4.31
C ALA A 307 0.60 9.91 -5.80
N SER A 308 1.80 10.21 -6.30
CA SER A 308 2.04 10.73 -7.66
C SER A 308 1.70 9.75 -8.78
N LYS A 309 1.63 8.45 -8.47
CA LYS A 309 1.49 7.41 -9.49
C LYS A 309 0.09 6.86 -9.66
N SER A 310 -0.87 7.33 -8.86
CA SER A 310 -2.24 6.88 -9.00
C SER A 310 -3.19 7.84 -8.31
N ASP A 311 -4.02 8.53 -9.10
CA ASP A 311 -5.17 9.28 -8.58
C ASP A 311 -6.09 8.37 -7.75
N TYR A 312 -6.14 7.09 -8.10
CA TYR A 312 -6.80 6.07 -7.29
C TYR A 312 -6.15 5.92 -5.91
N LEU A 313 -4.81 5.83 -5.82
CA LEU A 313 -4.12 5.78 -4.52
C LEU A 313 -4.27 7.07 -3.72
N LYS A 314 -4.21 8.22 -4.38
CA LYS A 314 -4.39 9.52 -3.71
C LYS A 314 -5.75 9.61 -3.00
N ASN A 315 -6.82 9.24 -3.68
CA ASN A 315 -8.16 9.20 -3.07
C ASN A 315 -8.23 8.09 -2.01
N LYS A 316 -7.65 6.91 -2.27
CA LYS A 316 -7.65 5.78 -1.34
C LYS A 316 -6.94 6.09 -0.02
N ILE A 317 -5.80 6.77 -0.05
CA ILE A 317 -5.04 7.15 1.15
C ILE A 317 -5.87 8.05 2.06
N VAL A 318 -6.55 9.04 1.49
CA VAL A 318 -7.34 10.03 2.24
C VAL A 318 -8.55 9.36 2.91
N TYR A 319 -9.24 8.45 2.23
CA TYR A 319 -10.48 7.86 2.74
C TYR A 319 -10.29 6.55 3.51
N GLU A 320 -9.31 5.72 3.14
CA GLU A 320 -9.16 4.37 3.70
C GLU A 320 -8.09 4.28 4.79
N CYS A 321 -7.26 5.31 4.99
CA CYS A 321 -6.23 5.30 6.03
C CYS A 321 -6.40 6.46 7.04
N PRO A 322 -7.38 6.38 7.95
CA PRO A 322 -7.55 7.38 9.01
C PRO A 322 -6.36 7.43 9.99
N HIS A 323 -5.48 6.42 9.98
CA HIS A 323 -4.32 6.34 10.86
C HIS A 323 -3.17 7.24 10.46
N LEU A 324 -2.94 7.44 9.16
CA LEU A 324 -1.85 8.31 8.72
C LEU A 324 -2.06 9.76 9.18
N PRO A 325 -3.27 10.36 9.05
CA PRO A 325 -3.58 11.67 9.61
C PRO A 325 -3.44 11.70 11.14
N LEU A 326 -3.96 10.69 11.83
CA LEU A 326 -3.88 10.61 13.29
C LEU A 326 -2.44 10.58 13.80
N GLN A 327 -1.57 9.85 13.08
CA GLN A 327 -0.15 9.77 13.39
C GLN A 327 0.57 11.10 13.09
N ASN A 328 0.16 11.82 12.04
CA ASN A 328 0.65 13.17 11.77
C ASN A 328 0.20 14.17 12.84
N ASP A 329 -1.02 14.04 13.36
CA ASP A 329 -1.50 14.86 14.47
C ASP A 329 -0.73 14.57 15.77
N GLU A 330 -0.37 13.31 16.02
CA GLU A 330 0.53 12.95 17.12
C GLU A 330 1.93 13.56 16.93
N LEU A 331 2.47 13.53 15.71
CA LEU A 331 3.72 14.23 15.39
C LEU A 331 3.64 15.72 15.72
N ILE A 332 2.54 16.38 15.32
CA ILE A 332 2.28 17.79 15.62
C ILE A 332 2.22 18.02 17.13
N ARG A 333 1.51 17.15 17.87
CA ARG A 333 1.41 17.24 19.34
C ARG A 333 2.79 17.14 20.00
N GLU A 334 3.61 16.21 19.57
CA GLU A 334 4.97 16.01 20.11
C GLU A 334 5.88 17.21 19.83
N ILE A 335 5.73 17.86 18.67
CA ILE A 335 6.42 19.12 18.37
C ILE A 335 6.00 20.22 19.37
N TYR A 336 4.72 20.31 19.75
CA TYR A 336 4.24 21.28 20.74
C TYR A 336 4.72 20.99 22.18
N ILE A 337 4.84 19.72 22.55
CA ILE A 337 5.27 19.30 23.89
C ILE A 337 6.78 19.50 24.10
N THR A 338 7.57 19.46 23.03
CA THR A 338 9.02 19.68 23.07
C THR A 338 9.35 21.01 23.76
N SER A 339 10.37 21.06 24.64
CA SER A 339 10.72 22.28 25.39
C SER A 339 11.40 23.35 24.51
N TRP A 340 10.62 24.10 23.74
CA TRP A 340 11.11 25.14 22.80
C TRP A 340 12.12 26.10 23.43
N ASN A 341 11.88 26.52 24.68
CA ASN A 341 12.71 27.51 25.38
C ASN A 341 14.12 27.00 25.71
N GLU A 342 14.30 25.68 25.80
CA GLU A 342 15.59 25.04 26.06
C GLU A 342 16.38 24.77 24.78
N LEU A 343 15.76 25.00 23.61
CA LEU A 343 16.41 24.83 22.32
C LEU A 343 17.09 26.13 21.88
N PRO A 344 18.22 26.04 21.16
CA PRO A 344 18.83 27.18 20.48
C PRO A 344 17.86 27.88 19.52
N ILE A 345 18.03 29.18 19.30
CA ILE A 345 17.15 29.98 18.43
C ILE A 345 17.06 29.37 17.01
N SER A 346 18.19 28.90 16.47
CA SER A 346 18.22 28.22 15.17
C SER A 346 17.40 26.92 15.16
N ALA A 347 17.46 26.15 16.25
CA ALA A 347 16.69 24.93 16.42
C ALA A 347 15.18 25.21 16.57
N GLN A 348 14.80 26.26 17.31
CA GLN A 348 13.41 26.70 17.42
C GLN A 348 12.83 27.09 16.05
N GLN A 349 13.60 27.82 15.22
CA GLN A 349 13.17 28.20 13.87
C GLN A 349 12.97 26.97 12.97
N ALA A 350 13.87 26.01 13.03
CA ALA A 350 13.79 24.80 12.23
C ALA A 350 12.63 23.89 12.69
N LEU A 351 12.37 23.78 14.00
CA LEU A 351 11.20 23.08 14.54
C LEU A 351 9.88 23.77 14.16
N LYS A 352 9.84 25.10 14.10
CA LYS A 352 8.70 25.87 13.58
C LYS A 352 8.39 25.55 12.12
N LEU A 353 9.41 25.40 11.29
CA LEU A 353 9.22 25.04 9.88
C LEU A 353 8.73 23.60 9.73
N LEU A 354 9.25 22.68 10.55
CA LEU A 354 8.75 21.31 10.63
C LEU A 354 7.26 21.26 11.03
N LEU A 355 6.88 22.05 12.03
CA LEU A 355 5.48 22.19 12.48
C LEU A 355 4.57 22.68 11.35
N GLN A 356 4.96 23.77 10.67
CA GLN A 356 4.20 24.33 9.56
C GLN A 356 4.06 23.33 8.41
N ALA A 357 5.12 22.59 8.08
CA ALA A 357 5.10 21.57 7.05
C ALA A 357 4.15 20.41 7.41
N SER A 358 4.17 19.96 8.67
CA SER A 358 3.31 18.89 9.18
C SER A 358 1.84 19.30 9.23
N GLN A 359 1.54 20.55 9.61
CA GLN A 359 0.19 21.09 9.63
C GLN A 359 -0.43 21.20 8.24
N LYS A 360 0.33 21.71 7.26
CA LYS A 360 -0.13 21.88 5.87
C LYS A 360 -0.54 20.57 5.19
N ARG A 361 -0.08 19.42 5.69
CA ARG A 361 -0.40 18.09 5.16
C ARG A 361 -1.58 17.42 5.86
N SER A 362 -2.14 18.00 6.92
CA SER A 362 -3.32 17.42 7.56
C SER A 362 -4.50 17.43 6.57
N PRO A 363 -5.11 16.27 6.27
CA PRO A 363 -6.19 16.17 5.27
C PRO A 363 -7.45 16.95 5.67
N TYR A 364 -7.55 17.37 6.94
CA TYR A 364 -8.61 18.23 7.44
C TYR A 364 -8.48 19.69 7.00
N GLN A 365 -7.35 20.07 6.40
CA GLN A 365 -7.17 21.39 5.80
C GLN A 365 -7.63 21.39 4.34
N THR A 366 -8.93 21.11 4.14
CA THR A 366 -9.60 21.32 2.86
C THR A 366 -9.66 22.83 2.59
N ASP A 367 -9.15 23.25 1.43
CA ASP A 367 -9.33 24.59 0.82
C ASP A 367 -8.31 25.70 1.13
N SER A 368 -7.02 25.42 0.95
CA SER A 368 -6.09 26.49 0.55
C SER A 368 -5.12 26.04 -0.56
N PRO A 369 -4.92 26.86 -1.62
CA PRO A 369 -4.08 26.48 -2.74
C PRO A 369 -2.66 26.14 -2.26
N ARG A 370 -2.14 25.01 -2.77
CA ARG A 370 -0.80 24.48 -2.51
C ARG A 370 0.27 25.49 -2.96
N LEU A 371 0.60 26.48 -2.13
CA LEU A 371 1.64 27.45 -2.42
C LEU A 371 2.88 27.22 -1.54
N ILE A 372 3.98 27.00 -2.25
CA ILE A 372 5.37 27.33 -1.89
C ILE A 372 6.08 26.33 -0.96
N TRP A 373 7.01 25.62 -1.59
CA TRP A 373 8.25 25.13 -1.00
C TRP A 373 9.17 26.33 -0.79
N ILE A 374 9.67 26.56 0.43
CA ILE A 374 10.81 27.44 0.66
C ILE A 374 12.05 26.55 0.62
N ALA A 375 12.94 26.88 -0.30
CA ALA A 375 14.26 26.30 -0.46
C ALA A 375 15.06 26.47 0.84
N PHE A 376 15.69 25.38 1.27
CA PHE A 376 16.84 25.36 2.18
C PHE A 376 18.08 25.03 1.38
#